data_AF-A0A534G3P4-F1
#
_entry.id   AF-A0A534G3P4-F1
#
_cell.length_a   1.000
_cell.length_b   1.000
_cell.length_c   1.000
_cell.angle_alpha   90.00
_cell.angle_beta   90.00
_cell.angle_gamma   90.00
#
_symmetry.space_group_name_H-M   'P 1'
#
loop_
_entity.id
_entity.type
_entity.pdbx_description
1 polymer ?
#
loop_
_entity_poly.entity_id
_entity_poly.type
_entity_poly.pdbx_seq_one_letter_code
_entity_poly.pdbx_strand_id
1 'polypeptide(L)'
;DAQAVYESQMSLWGALLGGCHFMLHAAGWLEGGLTASLEKFILDVEMLQMFAELFQPVLASAEEIGVEAVAEVGPGGHFFAAAHTMQRYRDAFYVPLVSDWRNYGTWAADGAKTATERANARWRETLASFQPPALDAGVREALTAFVERRRREGGAPPAS
;
A
#
# COMPACT_ATOMS: atom_id res chain seq x y z
N ASP A 1 -16.53 1.45 0.21
CA ASP A 1 -17.09 0.08 0.30
C ASP A 1 -16.57 -0.73 -0.89
N ALA A 2 -17.24 -1.83 -1.28
CA ALA A 2 -16.81 -2.64 -2.42
C ALA A 2 -16.70 -1.81 -3.72
N GLN A 3 -17.66 -0.91 -3.97
CA GLN A 3 -17.63 -0.02 -5.13
C GLN A 3 -16.37 0.82 -5.18
N ALA A 4 -16.07 1.52 -4.09
CA ALA A 4 -14.90 2.37 -3.99
C ALA A 4 -13.59 1.61 -4.27
N VAL A 5 -13.51 0.33 -3.87
CA VAL A 5 -12.31 -0.49 -4.08
C VAL A 5 -12.21 -0.98 -5.52
N TYR A 6 -13.25 -1.60 -6.08
CA TYR A 6 -13.13 -2.15 -7.45
C TYR A 6 -12.95 -1.05 -8.50
N GLU A 7 -13.60 0.11 -8.35
CA GLU A 7 -13.42 1.24 -9.29
C GLU A 7 -11.97 1.73 -9.27
N SER A 8 -11.41 1.92 -8.07
CA SER A 8 -10.02 2.34 -7.90
C SER A 8 -9.04 1.31 -8.46
N GLN A 9 -9.25 0.02 -8.16
CA GLN A 9 -8.45 -1.08 -8.70
C GLN A 9 -8.44 -1.07 -10.25
N MET A 10 -9.60 -0.88 -10.87
CA MET A 10 -9.71 -0.83 -12.34
C MET A 10 -9.04 0.43 -12.93
N SER A 11 -9.18 1.58 -12.27
CA SER A 11 -8.44 2.79 -12.67
C SER A 11 -6.92 2.61 -12.56
N LEU A 12 -6.44 1.96 -11.50
CA LEU A 12 -5.02 1.66 -11.33
C LEU A 12 -4.49 0.75 -12.44
N TRP A 13 -5.21 -0.32 -12.79
CA TRP A 13 -4.85 -1.18 -13.93
C TRP A 13 -4.70 -0.37 -15.23
N GLY A 14 -5.70 0.45 -15.56
CA GLY A 14 -5.69 1.26 -16.78
C GLY A 14 -4.52 2.26 -16.80
N ALA A 15 -4.26 2.94 -15.68
CA ALA A 15 -3.17 3.90 -15.59
C ALA A 15 -1.79 3.24 -15.66
N LEU A 16 -1.56 2.17 -14.90
CA LEU A 16 -0.26 1.49 -14.83
C LEU A 16 0.09 0.78 -16.14
N LEU A 17 -0.85 0.04 -16.72
CA LEU A 17 -0.62 -0.61 -18.03
C LEU A 17 -0.55 0.40 -19.17
N GLY A 18 -1.14 1.58 -19.01
CA GLY A 18 -1.00 2.71 -19.94
C GLY A 18 0.34 3.44 -19.86
N GLY A 19 1.25 3.04 -18.97
CA GLY A 19 2.55 3.69 -18.78
C GLY A 19 2.46 5.04 -18.08
N CYS A 20 1.49 5.21 -17.17
CA CYS A 20 1.40 6.41 -16.34
C CYS A 20 2.65 6.59 -15.49
N HIS A 21 3.34 7.72 -15.64
CA HIS A 21 4.57 8.04 -14.90
C HIS A 21 4.29 8.77 -13.59
N PHE A 22 3.16 9.49 -13.51
CA PHE A 22 2.77 10.27 -12.33
C PHE A 22 1.27 10.15 -12.13
N MET A 23 0.87 9.59 -10.99
CA MET A 23 -0.52 9.36 -10.64
C MET A 23 -0.95 10.31 -9.54
N LEU A 24 -1.60 11.39 -9.94
CA LEU A 24 -2.31 12.25 -9.01
C LEU A 24 -3.56 11.53 -8.49
N HIS A 25 -3.89 11.70 -7.22
CA HIS A 25 -5.05 11.07 -6.56
C HIS A 25 -4.98 9.54 -6.39
N ALA A 26 -3.76 8.98 -6.38
CA ALA A 26 -3.54 7.55 -6.21
C ALA A 26 -4.11 6.96 -4.90
N ALA A 27 -4.34 7.79 -3.87
CA ALA A 27 -4.87 7.33 -2.58
C ALA A 27 -5.83 8.33 -1.91
N GLY A 28 -6.88 7.80 -1.29
CA GLY A 28 -7.82 8.51 -0.41
C GLY A 28 -9.04 9.13 -1.07
N TRP A 29 -9.11 9.10 -2.40
CA TRP A 29 -10.16 9.73 -3.19
C TRP A 29 -11.50 8.98 -3.11
N LEU A 30 -12.59 9.70 -2.79
CA LEU A 30 -13.97 9.22 -2.78
C LEU A 30 -14.93 10.25 -3.40
N GLU A 31 -16.16 9.80 -3.68
CA GLU A 31 -17.29 10.64 -4.14
C GLU A 31 -16.93 11.54 -5.34
N GLY A 32 -16.27 10.97 -6.35
CA GLY A 32 -15.87 11.73 -7.54
C GLY A 32 -14.89 12.89 -7.25
N GLY A 33 -14.22 12.88 -6.10
CA GLY A 33 -13.22 13.89 -5.71
C GLY A 33 -13.71 14.89 -4.68
N LEU A 34 -14.94 14.74 -4.20
CA LEU A 34 -15.50 15.61 -3.17
C LEU A 34 -15.01 15.27 -1.77
N THR A 35 -14.50 14.04 -1.57
CA THR A 35 -14.16 13.53 -0.24
C THR A 35 -12.79 12.86 -0.23
N ALA A 36 -12.00 13.17 0.80
CA ALA A 36 -10.79 12.45 1.16
C ALA A 36 -11.07 11.60 2.41
N SER A 37 -10.88 10.28 2.34
CA SER A 37 -11.03 9.36 3.47
C SER A 37 -9.70 8.73 3.85
N LEU A 38 -9.41 8.67 5.15
CA LEU A 38 -8.19 8.06 5.68
C LEU A 38 -8.25 6.53 5.59
N GLU A 39 -9.41 5.92 5.78
CA GLU A 39 -9.62 4.49 5.56
C GLU A 39 -9.38 4.12 4.10
N LYS A 40 -9.96 4.92 3.18
CA LYS A 40 -9.73 4.74 1.74
C LYS A 40 -8.27 4.96 1.39
N PHE A 41 -7.58 5.91 2.01
CA PHE A 41 -6.16 6.15 1.80
C PHE A 41 -5.33 4.90 2.12
N ILE A 42 -5.57 4.24 3.26
CA ILE A 42 -4.82 3.01 3.59
C ILE A 42 -5.18 1.86 2.65
N LEU A 43 -6.46 1.69 2.29
CA LEU A 43 -6.87 0.68 1.30
C LEU A 43 -6.19 0.90 -0.06
N ASP A 44 -6.09 2.15 -0.49
CA ASP A 44 -5.42 2.51 -1.73
C ASP A 44 -3.92 2.28 -1.66
N VAL A 45 -3.28 2.58 -0.53
CA VAL A 45 -1.88 2.26 -0.30
C VAL A 45 -1.64 0.75 -0.38
N GLU A 46 -2.52 -0.09 0.17
CA GLU A 46 -2.44 -1.54 -0.04
C GLU A 46 -2.52 -1.91 -1.52
N MET A 47 -3.45 -1.34 -2.29
CA MET A 47 -3.55 -1.60 -3.73
C MET A 47 -2.29 -1.15 -4.48
N LEU A 48 -1.76 0.03 -4.18
CA LEU A 48 -0.53 0.53 -4.77
C LEU A 48 0.67 -0.36 -4.44
N GLN A 49 0.75 -0.87 -3.20
CA GLN A 49 1.80 -1.80 -2.81
C GLN A 49 1.67 -3.14 -3.54
N MET A 50 0.46 -3.69 -3.69
CA MET A 50 0.22 -4.89 -4.49
C MET A 50 0.68 -4.72 -5.94
N PHE A 51 0.41 -3.56 -6.55
CA PHE A 51 0.91 -3.24 -7.88
C PHE A 51 2.42 -3.06 -7.91
N ALA A 52 3.03 -2.43 -6.91
CA ALA A 52 4.48 -2.30 -6.82
C ALA A 52 5.17 -3.67 -6.75
N GLU A 53 4.59 -4.63 -6.04
CA GLU A 53 5.08 -6.02 -6.00
C GLU A 53 4.88 -6.74 -7.34
N LEU A 54 3.69 -6.61 -7.94
CA LEU A 54 3.38 -7.25 -9.22
C LEU A 54 4.32 -6.78 -10.34
N PHE A 55 4.75 -5.53 -10.30
CA PHE A 55 5.62 -4.92 -11.31
C PHE A 55 7.11 -5.11 -11.01
N GLN A 56 7.47 -5.89 -9.98
CA GLN A 56 8.85 -6.30 -9.79
C GLN A 56 9.32 -7.18 -10.97
N PRO A 57 10.63 -7.13 -11.32
CA PRO A 57 11.18 -8.01 -12.34
C PRO A 57 10.95 -9.49 -11.98
N VAL A 58 10.52 -10.28 -12.96
CA VAL A 58 10.48 -11.74 -12.81
C VAL A 58 11.92 -12.25 -12.84
N LEU A 59 12.36 -12.78 -11.71
CA LEU A 59 13.68 -13.40 -11.58
C LEU A 59 13.64 -14.83 -12.15
N ALA A 60 14.76 -15.26 -12.74
CA ALA A 60 14.85 -16.56 -13.43
C ALA A 60 16.15 -17.31 -13.09
N SER A 61 16.68 -17.15 -11.87
CA SER A 61 17.79 -17.97 -11.38
C SER A 61 17.33 -19.40 -11.09
N ALA A 62 18.28 -20.32 -10.90
CA ALA A 62 17.95 -21.71 -10.59
C ALA A 62 17.09 -21.84 -9.32
N GLU A 63 17.39 -21.02 -8.31
CA GLU A 63 16.64 -20.93 -7.06
C GLU A 63 15.22 -20.41 -7.29
N GLU A 64 15.03 -19.42 -8.15
CA GLU A 64 13.69 -18.87 -8.47
C GLU A 64 12.83 -19.85 -9.24
N ILE A 65 13.44 -20.65 -10.13
CA ILE A 65 12.73 -21.68 -10.88
C ILE A 65 12.35 -22.86 -9.97
N GLY A 66 13.18 -23.21 -8.98
CA GLY A 66 12.84 -24.19 -7.95
C GLY A 66 12.87 -25.65 -8.41
N VAL A 67 13.62 -25.99 -9.47
CA VAL A 67 13.69 -27.37 -10.01
C VAL A 67 14.18 -28.37 -8.98
N GLU A 68 15.14 -27.98 -8.14
CA GLU A 68 15.68 -28.85 -7.07
C GLU A 68 14.61 -29.20 -6.03
N ALA A 69 13.75 -28.24 -5.66
CA ALA A 69 12.65 -28.50 -4.75
C ALA A 69 11.63 -29.49 -5.35
N VAL A 70 11.37 -29.40 -6.66
CA VAL A 70 10.49 -30.35 -7.35
C VAL A 70 11.08 -31.77 -7.32
N ALA A 71 12.39 -31.89 -7.55
CA ALA A 71 13.09 -33.17 -7.46
C ALA A 71 13.12 -33.73 -6.03
N GLU A 72 13.31 -32.88 -5.02
CA GLU A 72 13.28 -33.22 -3.60
C GLU A 72 11.92 -33.79 -3.16
N VAL A 73 10.83 -33.13 -3.54
CA VAL A 73 9.48 -33.48 -3.08
C VAL A 73 8.90 -34.67 -3.82
N GLY A 74 9.13 -34.74 -5.14
CA GLY A 74 8.61 -35.80 -6.00
C GLY A 74 7.07 -35.83 -6.16
N PRO A 75 6.54 -36.77 -6.96
CA PRO A 75 5.10 -36.86 -7.23
C PRO A 75 4.27 -37.17 -5.98
N GLY A 76 3.19 -36.41 -5.76
CA GLY A 76 2.25 -36.63 -4.66
C GLY A 76 2.71 -36.09 -3.30
N GLY A 77 3.90 -35.48 -3.21
CA GLY A 77 4.39 -34.83 -2.01
C GLY A 77 3.85 -33.40 -1.81
N HIS A 78 4.36 -32.71 -0.78
CA HIS A 78 4.07 -31.30 -0.50
C HIS A 78 5.34 -30.49 -0.20
N PHE A 79 5.31 -29.18 -0.47
CA PHE A 79 6.49 -28.31 -0.36
C PHE A 79 6.67 -27.65 1.01
N PHE A 80 5.77 -27.88 1.98
CA PHE A 80 5.81 -27.17 3.27
C PHE A 80 7.12 -27.35 4.05
N ALA A 81 7.77 -28.51 3.93
CA ALA A 81 9.01 -28.83 4.61
C ALA A 81 10.23 -28.86 3.67
N ALA A 82 10.04 -28.53 2.38
CA ALA A 82 11.13 -28.53 1.42
C ALA A 82 12.19 -27.50 1.81
N ALA A 83 13.47 -27.79 1.58
CA ALA A 83 14.57 -26.91 1.97
C ALA A 83 14.40 -25.50 1.37
N HIS A 84 13.97 -25.44 0.10
CA HIS A 84 13.68 -24.19 -0.61
C HIS A 84 12.62 -23.34 0.10
N THR A 85 11.48 -23.93 0.48
CA THR A 85 10.42 -23.24 1.22
C THR A 85 10.93 -22.77 2.58
N MET A 86 11.62 -23.63 3.34
CA MET A 86 12.09 -23.30 4.68
C MET A 86 13.09 -22.14 4.70
N GLN A 87 13.86 -21.95 3.62
CA GLN A 87 14.78 -20.83 3.46
C GLN A 87 14.08 -19.51 3.13
N ARG A 88 12.88 -19.55 2.51
CA ARG A 88 12.28 -18.38 1.84
C ARG A 88 10.86 -18.03 2.29
N TYR A 89 10.18 -18.87 3.07
CA TYR A 89 8.76 -18.66 3.37
C TYR A 89 8.46 -17.34 4.13
N ARG A 90 9.48 -16.73 4.76
CA ARG A 90 9.35 -15.49 5.53
C ARG A 90 9.32 -14.24 4.66
N ASP A 91 9.93 -14.29 3.49
CA ASP A 91 10.19 -13.12 2.63
C ASP A 91 9.76 -13.34 1.17
N ALA A 92 9.43 -14.56 0.75
CA ALA A 92 9.00 -14.86 -0.61
C ALA A 92 7.60 -14.35 -0.98
N PHE A 93 6.78 -13.95 0.00
CA PHE A 93 5.39 -13.56 -0.24
C PHE A 93 5.12 -12.13 0.20
N TYR A 94 4.27 -11.45 -0.57
CA TYR A 94 3.70 -10.17 -0.21
C TYR A 94 2.98 -10.25 1.14
N VAL A 95 3.24 -9.27 2.01
CA VAL A 95 2.57 -9.12 3.30
C VAL A 95 1.54 -7.97 3.19
N PRO A 96 0.24 -8.26 3.27
CA PRO A 96 -0.80 -7.24 3.15
C PRO A 96 -0.82 -6.28 4.34
N LEU A 97 -1.28 -5.05 4.09
CA LEU A 97 -1.50 -4.03 5.12
C LEU A 97 -2.91 -4.15 5.75
N VAL A 98 -3.90 -4.56 4.96
CA VAL A 98 -5.33 -4.57 5.30
C VAL A 98 -6.00 -5.89 4.92
N SER A 99 -5.60 -6.54 3.83
CA SER A 99 -6.20 -7.81 3.41
C SER A 99 -5.99 -8.91 4.45
N ASP A 100 -7.03 -9.70 4.70
CA ASP A 100 -7.02 -10.79 5.68
C ASP A 100 -7.31 -12.10 4.98
N TRP A 101 -6.28 -12.94 4.86
CA TRP A 101 -6.36 -14.24 4.17
C TRP A 101 -6.52 -15.42 5.14
N ARG A 102 -6.74 -15.14 6.42
CA ARG A 102 -6.99 -16.17 7.42
C ARG A 102 -8.33 -16.84 7.12
N ASN A 103 -8.47 -18.10 7.53
CA ASN A 103 -9.73 -18.81 7.41
C ASN A 103 -10.85 -18.12 8.21
N TYR A 104 -12.09 -18.39 7.83
CA TYR A 104 -13.28 -17.79 8.46
C TYR A 104 -13.30 -17.94 9.98
N GLY A 105 -12.95 -19.12 10.52
CA GLY A 105 -12.98 -19.36 11.96
C GLY A 105 -12.04 -18.44 12.73
N THR A 106 -10.84 -18.22 12.19
CA THR A 106 -9.84 -17.31 12.79
C THR A 106 -10.29 -15.85 12.69
N TRP A 107 -10.77 -15.44 11.50
CA TRP A 107 -11.29 -14.09 11.29
C TRP A 107 -12.50 -13.78 12.19
N ALA A 108 -13.43 -14.72 12.33
CA ALA A 108 -14.61 -14.58 13.16
C ALA A 108 -14.25 -14.50 14.65
N ALA A 109 -13.32 -15.35 15.12
CA ALA A 109 -12.83 -15.30 16.50
C ALA A 109 -12.10 -13.98 16.83
N ASP A 110 -11.49 -13.34 15.83
CA ASP A 110 -10.83 -12.02 15.94
C ASP A 110 -11.79 -10.83 15.67
N GLY A 111 -13.10 -11.08 15.85
CA GLY A 111 -14.12 -10.03 15.82
C GLY A 111 -14.65 -9.69 14.43
N ALA A 112 -14.40 -10.53 13.41
CA ALA A 112 -15.01 -10.40 12.09
C ALA A 112 -14.82 -9.02 11.43
N LYS A 113 -13.65 -8.39 11.67
CA LYS A 113 -13.38 -7.03 11.22
C LYS A 113 -13.44 -6.93 9.70
N THR A 114 -14.07 -5.89 9.20
CA THR A 114 -14.07 -5.52 7.78
C THR A 114 -12.73 -4.91 7.37
N ALA A 115 -12.49 -4.81 6.07
CA ALA A 115 -11.31 -4.13 5.55
C ALA A 115 -11.26 -2.65 5.98
N THR A 116 -12.41 -1.97 6.00
CA THR A 116 -12.52 -0.58 6.47
C THR A 116 -12.14 -0.43 7.94
N GLU A 117 -12.56 -1.34 8.82
CA GLU A 117 -12.21 -1.27 10.24
C GLU A 117 -10.71 -1.51 10.48
N ARG A 118 -10.11 -2.45 9.73
CA ARG A 118 -8.66 -2.67 9.78
C ARG A 118 -7.88 -1.47 9.24
N ALA A 119 -8.33 -0.88 8.13
CA ALA A 119 -7.78 0.36 7.59
C ALA A 119 -7.90 1.54 8.58
N ASN A 120 -9.01 1.64 9.32
CA ASN A 120 -9.22 2.66 10.35
C ASN A 120 -8.16 2.56 11.47
N ALA A 121 -7.94 1.34 11.98
CA ALA A 121 -6.93 1.10 12.99
C ALA A 121 -5.53 1.48 12.47
N ARG A 122 -5.23 1.12 11.22
CA ARG A 122 -3.91 1.31 10.63
C ARG A 122 -3.56 2.79 10.41
N TRP A 123 -4.49 3.62 9.92
CA TRP A 123 -4.17 5.05 9.76
C TRP A 123 -3.96 5.74 11.11
N ARG A 124 -4.73 5.36 12.14
CA ARG A 124 -4.58 5.92 13.50
C ARG A 124 -3.24 5.56 14.09
N GLU A 125 -2.83 4.30 13.98
CA GLU A 125 -1.52 3.83 14.40
C GLU A 125 -0.40 4.59 13.67
N THR A 126 -0.52 4.72 12.35
CA THR A 126 0.47 5.40 11.50
C THR A 126 0.68 6.86 11.94
N LEU A 127 -0.41 7.59 12.22
CA LEU A 127 -0.32 8.95 12.73
C LEU A 127 0.25 9.02 14.14
N ALA A 128 -0.12 8.08 15.01
CA ALA A 128 0.39 8.04 16.38
C ALA A 128 1.89 7.76 16.45
N SER A 129 2.42 6.96 15.51
CA SER A 129 3.85 6.63 15.42
C SER A 129 4.66 7.57 14.52
N PHE A 130 4.03 8.56 13.88
CA PHE A 130 4.70 9.42 12.90
C PHE A 130 5.78 10.29 13.56
N GLN A 131 6.98 10.26 12.97
CA GLN A 131 8.06 11.19 13.29
C GLN A 131 8.40 11.98 12.02
N PRO A 132 8.32 13.32 12.05
CA PRO A 132 8.65 14.12 10.88
C PRO A 132 10.14 13.98 10.53
N PRO A 133 10.52 13.95 9.25
CA PRO A 133 11.93 13.95 8.85
C PRO A 133 12.62 15.24 9.31
N ALA A 134 13.93 15.14 9.56
CA ALA A 134 14.74 16.29 9.94
C ALA A 134 14.67 17.36 8.84
N LEU A 135 14.45 18.60 9.26
CA LEU A 135 14.45 19.77 8.38
C LEU A 135 15.39 20.80 8.96
N ASP A 136 16.32 21.29 8.13
CA ASP A 136 17.26 22.34 8.51
C ASP A 136 16.54 23.54 9.11
N ALA A 137 17.08 24.07 10.21
CA ALA A 137 16.45 25.16 10.95
C ALA A 137 16.39 26.45 10.11
N GLY A 138 17.45 26.77 9.35
CA GLY A 138 17.48 27.94 8.48
C GLY A 138 16.46 27.85 7.35
N VAL A 139 16.30 26.67 6.73
CA VAL A 139 15.25 26.42 5.74
C VAL A 139 13.86 26.56 6.34
N ARG A 140 13.63 25.99 7.53
CA ARG A 140 12.35 26.10 8.24
C ARG A 140 12.00 27.57 8.52
N GLU A 141 12.95 28.33 9.05
CA GLU A 141 12.77 29.76 9.33
C GLU A 141 12.47 30.57 8.06
N ALA A 142 13.20 30.31 6.97
CA ALA A 142 12.99 30.96 5.69
C ALA A 142 11.59 30.68 5.12
N LEU A 143 11.13 29.42 5.17
CA LEU A 143 9.79 29.02 4.75
C LEU A 143 8.71 29.70 5.59
N THR A 144 8.86 29.71 6.92
CA THR A 144 7.93 30.38 7.83
C THR A 144 7.86 31.89 7.55
N ALA A 145 9.01 32.56 7.42
CA ALA A 145 9.06 34.00 7.14
C ALA A 145 8.41 34.34 5.78
N PHE A 146 8.62 33.51 4.76
CA PHE A 146 7.97 33.67 3.46
C PHE A 146 6.45 33.57 3.57
N VAL A 147 5.92 32.53 4.22
CA VAL A 147 4.47 32.32 4.40
C VAL A 147 3.84 33.49 5.15
N GLU A 148 4.46 33.93 6.25
CA GLU A 148 3.96 35.05 7.06
C GLU A 148 3.96 36.38 6.29
N ARG A 149 5.01 36.65 5.50
CA ARG A 149 5.03 37.81 4.60
C ARG A 149 3.90 37.76 3.59
N ARG A 150 3.70 36.62 2.91
CA ARG A 150 2.64 36.46 1.90
C ARG A 150 1.23 36.59 2.48
N ARG A 151 1.02 36.15 3.73
CA ARG A 151 -0.24 36.36 4.45
C ARG A 151 -0.50 37.85 4.71
N ARG A 152 0.52 38.62 5.14
CA ARG A 152 0.40 40.07 5.35
C ARG A 152 0.13 40.85 4.06
N GLU A 153 0.67 40.38 2.94
CA GLU A 153 0.48 40.97 1.61
C GLU A 153 -0.90 40.64 0.98
N GLY A 154 -1.82 40.02 1.73
CA GLY A 154 -3.18 39.72 1.27
C GLY A 154 -3.38 38.31 0.70
N GLY A 155 -2.38 37.43 0.82
CA GLY A 155 -2.48 36.03 0.39
C GLY A 155 -2.36 35.83 -1.12
N ALA A 156 -2.80 34.67 -1.59
CA ALA A 156 -2.96 34.42 -3.02
C ALA A 156 -4.34 34.96 -3.45
N PRO A 157 -4.45 35.61 -4.62
CA PRO A 157 -5.76 35.94 -5.17
C PRO A 157 -6.58 34.64 -5.34
N PRO A 158 -7.93 34.72 -5.25
CA PRO A 158 -8.76 33.55 -5.51
C PRO A 158 -8.42 32.98 -6.88
N ALA A 159 -8.30 31.66 -6.98
CA ALA A 159 -8.17 30.99 -8.27
C ALA A 159 -9.43 31.32 -9.08
N SER A 160 -9.24 32.00 -10.22
CA SER A 160 -10.30 32.32 -11.18
C SER A 160 -10.83 31.09 -11.86
#